data_AF-A0A955V4F3-F1
#
_entry.id   AF-A0A955V4F3-F1
#
_cell.length_a   1.000
_cell.length_b   1.000
_cell.length_c   1.000
_cell.angle_alpha   90.00
_cell.angle_beta   90.00
_cell.angle_gamma   90.00
#
_symmetry.space_group_name_H-M   'P 1'
#
loop_
_entity.id
_entity.type
_entity.pdbx_description
1 polymer ?
#
loop_
_entity_poly.entity_id
_entity_poly.type
_entity_poly.pdbx_seq_one_letter_code
_entity_poly.pdbx_strand_id
1 'polypeptide(L)'
;MKTALRRVGYVLFFVVATLFFIWATFPTDRVKRFAEQTLSERLNADVSIADLSLAGIGGVSAEGVTLTWAPIKMPTIVPGTEEDGPLRMMLIDELDASAGISALLGGRLDLTADMKLQGGSIEGLAYQTEKGEDGVVRHVIKIGEMKDVAFGSEQLFQTLIGKDLIGTLSGSIDLVVPTAPGPNGRPAVQFDGMVGTVDLVIRDAVLQTWFYDTPAGRMKFTNMDLGEIVLSLKVDKAVNIEAFEKSARRRGATEETIIHFAEGSVKGEDIEVEVAKNSAITIQPGQSLKEAAVNIHLAVRIKDAYFDKVVEDPKNPGKTTQPNKNLRMVMNQRPIQPVLENGVFGLGITGRLGSPRVRPERSVIRTGLTGGSARRPNLDVGGDEADEEDSAPVVTTPRPNPTGRLRAGSVRPTLHPNAPRPELGGTPPPIPTPPPTYVPPKPVITPPNPPVKAMPVVEPGGDEVEEEPGVDPGEPGGEPGVDPDGEVVPGEPGTDEGGDEAIPE
;
A
#
# COMPACT_ATOMS: atom_id res chain seq x y z
N MET A 1 -59.33 -12.28 -26.75
CA MET A 1 -58.71 -11.62 -25.57
C MET A 1 -58.74 -12.47 -24.29
N LYS A 2 -59.87 -13.06 -23.87
CA LYS A 2 -59.96 -13.87 -22.62
C LYS A 2 -58.92 -15.01 -22.51
N THR A 3 -58.58 -15.67 -23.62
CA THR A 3 -57.60 -16.77 -23.65
C THR A 3 -56.16 -16.30 -23.46
N ALA A 4 -55.81 -15.10 -23.97
CA ALA A 4 -54.48 -14.52 -23.80
C ALA A 4 -54.27 -14.08 -22.34
N LEU A 5 -55.28 -13.44 -21.74
CA LEU A 5 -55.22 -13.01 -20.34
C LEU A 5 -55.03 -14.20 -19.39
N ARG A 6 -55.70 -15.33 -19.65
CA ARG A 6 -55.50 -16.56 -18.86
C ARG A 6 -54.08 -17.10 -18.99
N ARG A 7 -53.52 -17.16 -20.20
CA ARG A 7 -52.15 -17.64 -20.41
C ARG A 7 -51.13 -16.75 -19.70
N VAL A 8 -51.25 -15.43 -19.83
CA VAL A 8 -50.38 -14.47 -19.13
C VAL A 8 -50.53 -14.63 -17.61
N GLY A 9 -51.75 -14.80 -17.10
CA GLY A 9 -52.00 -15.02 -15.67
C GLY A 9 -51.37 -16.30 -15.13
N TYR A 10 -51.45 -17.42 -15.87
CA TYR A 10 -50.79 -18.67 -15.48
C TYR A 10 -49.26 -18.55 -15.49
N VAL A 11 -48.69 -17.88 -16.50
CA VAL A 11 -47.24 -17.64 -16.57
C VAL A 11 -46.78 -16.76 -15.42
N LEU A 12 -47.47 -15.66 -15.15
CA LEU A 12 -47.14 -14.76 -14.04
C LEU A 12 -47.29 -15.45 -12.68
N PHE A 13 -48.37 -16.18 -12.45
CA PHE A 13 -48.57 -16.97 -11.24
C PHE A 13 -47.46 -18.01 -11.05
N PHE A 14 -47.09 -18.71 -12.12
CA PHE A 14 -46.01 -19.69 -12.07
C PHE A 14 -44.66 -19.03 -11.76
N VAL A 15 -44.35 -17.87 -12.33
CA VAL A 15 -43.12 -17.12 -12.02
C VAL A 15 -43.11 -16.66 -10.56
N VAL A 16 -44.21 -16.07 -10.05
CA VAL A 16 -44.31 -15.62 -8.66
C VAL A 16 -44.21 -16.80 -7.68
N ALA A 17 -44.91 -17.90 -7.96
CA ALA A 17 -44.83 -19.10 -7.14
C ALA A 17 -43.42 -19.70 -7.18
N THR A 18 -42.78 -19.75 -8.34
CA THR A 18 -41.40 -20.22 -8.48
C THR A 18 -40.44 -19.37 -7.68
N LEU A 19 -40.54 -18.04 -7.75
CA LEU A 19 -39.71 -17.13 -6.95
C LEU A 19 -39.96 -17.31 -5.45
N PHE A 20 -41.22 -17.46 -5.04
CA PHE A 20 -41.57 -17.73 -3.65
C PHE A 20 -41.00 -19.06 -3.15
N PHE A 21 -41.09 -20.14 -3.95
CA PHE A 21 -40.52 -21.43 -3.58
C PHE A 21 -38.99 -21.39 -3.56
N ILE A 22 -38.34 -20.71 -4.51
CA ILE A 22 -36.89 -20.50 -4.48
C ILE A 22 -36.48 -19.80 -3.19
N TRP A 23 -37.17 -18.71 -2.83
CA TRP A 23 -36.91 -17.97 -1.60
C TRP A 23 -37.16 -18.82 -0.33
N ALA A 24 -38.30 -19.51 -0.26
CA ALA A 24 -38.70 -20.29 0.91
C ALA A 24 -37.90 -21.59 1.10
N THR A 25 -37.33 -22.15 0.02
CA THR A 25 -36.57 -23.41 0.06
C THR A 25 -35.07 -23.21 -0.11
N PHE A 26 -34.60 -21.95 -0.12
CA PHE A 26 -33.18 -21.66 -0.26
C PHE A 26 -32.41 -22.25 0.93
N PRO A 27 -31.46 -23.16 0.69
CA PRO A 27 -30.76 -23.85 1.76
C PRO A 27 -29.62 -22.99 2.31
N THR A 28 -29.95 -21.89 2.99
CA THR A 28 -29.02 -20.89 3.54
C THR A 28 -27.86 -21.53 4.30
N ASP A 29 -28.15 -22.47 5.20
CA ASP A 29 -27.13 -23.17 6.00
C ASP A 29 -26.11 -23.95 5.15
N ARG A 30 -26.55 -24.55 4.04
CA ARG A 30 -25.65 -25.31 3.15
C ARG A 30 -24.79 -24.36 2.33
N VAL A 31 -25.38 -23.27 1.83
CA VAL A 31 -24.66 -22.25 1.07
C VAL A 31 -23.64 -21.55 1.97
N LYS A 32 -24.02 -21.22 3.21
CA LYS A 32 -23.14 -20.67 4.24
C LYS A 32 -21.94 -21.56 4.50
N ARG A 33 -22.15 -22.83 4.88
CA ARG A 33 -21.03 -23.77 5.13
C ARG A 33 -20.14 -23.97 3.92
N PHE A 34 -20.73 -24.03 2.73
CA PHE A 34 -19.98 -24.14 1.49
C PHE A 34 -19.14 -22.89 1.21
N ALA A 35 -19.70 -21.70 1.45
CA ALA A 35 -19.01 -20.42 1.30
C ALA A 35 -17.86 -20.30 2.32
N GLU A 36 -18.11 -20.58 3.60
CA GLU A 36 -17.10 -20.61 4.66
C GLU A 36 -15.95 -21.57 4.29
N GLN A 37 -16.25 -22.82 3.94
CA GLN A 37 -15.22 -23.79 3.57
C GLN A 37 -14.42 -23.33 2.33
N THR A 38 -15.12 -22.87 1.28
CA THR A 38 -14.47 -22.47 0.03
C THR A 38 -13.61 -21.22 0.22
N LEU A 39 -14.09 -20.23 0.98
CA LEU A 39 -13.34 -19.02 1.28
C LEU A 39 -12.16 -19.33 2.20
N SER A 40 -12.33 -20.17 3.20
CA SER A 40 -11.24 -20.58 4.10
C SER A 40 -10.11 -21.28 3.35
N GLU A 41 -10.45 -22.21 2.45
CA GLU A 41 -9.47 -22.90 1.60
C GLU A 41 -8.76 -21.95 0.62
N ARG A 42 -9.47 -20.97 0.04
CA ARG A 42 -8.91 -20.04 -0.95
C ARG A 42 -8.08 -18.92 -0.33
N LEU A 43 -8.50 -18.40 0.82
CA LEU A 43 -7.84 -17.29 1.50
C LEU A 43 -6.78 -17.77 2.50
N ASN A 44 -6.73 -19.07 2.77
CA ASN A 44 -5.88 -19.66 3.81
C ASN A 44 -6.12 -18.93 5.16
N ALA A 45 -7.39 -18.74 5.48
CA ALA A 45 -7.91 -18.06 6.65
C ALA A 45 -9.07 -18.88 7.22
N ASP A 46 -9.40 -18.73 8.48
CA ASP A 46 -10.65 -19.25 9.03
C ASP A 46 -11.74 -18.20 8.80
N VAL A 47 -12.75 -18.56 8.00
CA VAL A 47 -13.86 -17.68 7.63
C VAL A 47 -15.12 -18.14 8.34
N SER A 48 -15.71 -17.24 9.12
CA SER A 48 -17.00 -17.42 9.77
C SER A 48 -17.98 -16.37 9.29
N ILE A 49 -19.18 -16.79 8.89
CA ILE A 49 -20.26 -15.88 8.48
C ILE A 49 -21.30 -15.90 9.61
N ALA A 50 -21.77 -14.76 10.10
CA ALA A 50 -22.79 -14.77 11.16
C ALA A 50 -24.16 -15.14 10.56
N ASP A 51 -24.62 -14.36 9.58
CA ASP A 51 -25.87 -14.62 8.86
C ASP A 51 -25.66 -14.57 7.34
N LEU A 52 -26.44 -15.37 6.61
CA LEU A 52 -26.42 -15.41 5.15
C LEU A 52 -27.84 -15.38 4.62
N SER A 53 -28.20 -14.29 3.95
CA SER A 53 -29.52 -14.07 3.39
C SER A 53 -29.46 -13.83 1.87
N LEU A 54 -30.62 -13.89 1.21
CA LEU A 54 -30.73 -13.61 -0.23
C LEU A 54 -30.98 -12.12 -0.46
N ALA A 55 -30.09 -11.48 -1.22
CA ALA A 55 -30.26 -10.11 -1.70
C ALA A 55 -30.85 -10.12 -3.12
N GLY A 56 -32.19 -10.11 -3.22
CA GLY A 56 -32.88 -10.03 -4.51
C GLY A 56 -32.73 -11.27 -5.41
N ILE A 57 -32.74 -11.08 -6.74
CA ILE A 57 -32.67 -12.16 -7.73
C ILE A 57 -31.20 -12.39 -8.11
N GLY A 58 -30.53 -13.32 -7.43
CA GLY A 58 -29.15 -13.71 -7.73
C GLY A 58 -28.08 -13.00 -6.90
N GLY A 59 -28.50 -12.23 -5.89
CA GLY A 59 -27.61 -11.71 -4.86
C GLY A 59 -27.70 -12.46 -3.55
N VAL A 60 -26.65 -12.32 -2.77
CA VAL A 60 -26.47 -12.88 -1.43
C VAL A 60 -25.96 -11.74 -0.56
N SER A 61 -26.57 -11.57 0.60
CA SER A 61 -26.08 -10.68 1.65
C SER A 61 -25.50 -11.54 2.77
N ALA A 62 -24.29 -11.21 3.19
CA ALA A 62 -23.62 -11.85 4.31
C ALA A 62 -23.35 -10.81 5.40
N GLU A 63 -23.83 -11.08 6.61
CA GLU A 63 -23.62 -10.20 7.76
C GLU A 63 -22.60 -10.81 8.72
N GLY A 64 -21.78 -9.95 9.35
CA GLY A 64 -20.82 -10.34 10.37
C GLY A 64 -19.79 -11.35 9.87
N VAL A 65 -19.22 -11.13 8.67
CA VAL A 65 -18.19 -12.01 8.13
C VAL A 65 -16.87 -11.72 8.84
N THR A 66 -16.37 -12.71 9.55
CA THR A 66 -15.10 -12.65 10.27
C THR A 66 -14.07 -13.52 9.57
N LEU A 67 -12.94 -12.94 9.19
CA LEU A 67 -11.79 -13.65 8.63
C LEU A 67 -10.66 -13.66 9.66
N THR A 68 -10.18 -14.83 10.04
CA THR A 68 -9.07 -14.98 11.00
C THR A 68 -7.89 -15.65 10.31
N TRP A 69 -6.78 -14.94 10.16
CA TRP A 69 -5.54 -15.53 9.63
C TRP A 69 -4.63 -15.99 10.77
N ALA A 70 -3.83 -17.00 10.47
CA ALA A 70 -2.78 -17.45 11.38
C ALA A 70 -1.83 -16.29 11.73
N PRO A 71 -1.33 -16.24 12.98
CA PRO A 71 -0.27 -15.34 13.41
C PRO A 71 0.94 -15.36 12.49
N ILE A 72 1.57 -14.21 12.31
CA ILE A 72 2.86 -14.13 11.64
C ILE A 72 3.93 -14.13 12.72
N LYS A 73 4.99 -14.88 12.51
CA LYS A 73 6.15 -14.85 13.39
C LYS A 73 6.83 -13.49 13.31
N MET A 74 6.94 -12.82 14.44
CA MET A 74 7.55 -11.51 14.57
C MET A 74 8.89 -11.62 15.32
N PRO A 75 9.93 -10.90 14.87
CA PRO A 75 11.19 -10.84 15.60
C PRO A 75 10.97 -10.15 16.95
N THR A 76 11.31 -10.82 18.04
CA THR A 76 11.20 -10.29 19.40
C THR A 76 12.42 -9.45 19.80
N ILE A 77 12.37 -8.84 21.01
CA ILE A 77 13.47 -8.07 21.66
C ILE A 77 14.74 -8.92 21.89
N VAL A 78 14.64 -10.25 21.84
CA VAL A 78 15.82 -11.12 21.90
C VAL A 78 16.21 -11.54 20.47
N PRO A 79 17.44 -11.28 20.02
CA PRO A 79 17.90 -11.71 18.70
C PRO A 79 17.77 -13.23 18.53
N GLY A 80 17.14 -13.67 17.44
CA GLY A 80 16.98 -15.09 17.11
C GLY A 80 15.76 -15.78 17.73
N THR A 81 14.94 -15.06 18.52
CA THR A 81 13.64 -15.57 18.97
C THR A 81 12.51 -14.92 18.17
N GLU A 82 11.73 -15.76 17.52
CA GLU A 82 10.47 -15.41 16.85
C GLU A 82 9.33 -15.73 17.80
N GLU A 83 8.42 -14.78 18.00
CA GLU A 83 7.18 -14.98 18.74
C GLU A 83 6.02 -14.87 17.76
N ASP A 84 4.98 -15.66 18.00
CA ASP A 84 3.76 -15.55 17.21
C ASP A 84 3.14 -14.18 17.48
N GLY A 85 2.97 -13.39 16.42
CA GLY A 85 2.32 -12.11 16.53
C GLY A 85 0.84 -12.22 16.92
N PRO A 86 0.15 -11.09 17.09
CA PRO A 86 -1.29 -11.07 17.30
C PRO A 86 -2.06 -11.85 16.23
N LEU A 87 -3.22 -12.38 16.62
CA LEU A 87 -4.18 -12.90 15.64
C LEU A 87 -4.61 -11.77 14.71
N ARG A 88 -4.61 -12.07 13.43
CA ARG A 88 -5.04 -11.13 12.40
C ARG A 88 -6.49 -11.45 12.12
N MET A 89 -7.37 -10.54 12.51
CA MET A 89 -8.80 -10.67 12.27
C MET A 89 -9.23 -9.58 11.31
N MET A 90 -10.15 -9.89 10.40
CA MET A 90 -10.90 -8.92 9.61
C MET A 90 -12.37 -9.06 9.87
N LEU A 91 -13.00 -7.96 10.27
CA LEU A 91 -14.46 -7.89 10.40
C LEU A 91 -15.06 -7.14 9.23
N ILE A 92 -15.94 -7.82 8.51
CA ILE A 92 -16.80 -7.25 7.49
C ILE A 92 -18.21 -7.27 8.08
N ASP A 93 -18.76 -6.09 8.32
CA ASP A 93 -20.06 -5.92 8.97
C ASP A 93 -21.18 -6.42 8.06
N GLU A 94 -21.13 -6.05 6.79
CA GLU A 94 -22.12 -6.36 5.77
C GLU A 94 -21.41 -6.55 4.42
N LEU A 95 -21.75 -7.61 3.69
CA LEU A 95 -21.26 -7.91 2.35
C LEU A 95 -22.44 -8.28 1.46
N ASP A 96 -22.82 -7.37 0.58
CA ASP A 96 -23.82 -7.60 -0.44
C ASP A 96 -23.11 -7.97 -1.74
N ALA A 97 -23.24 -9.21 -2.19
CA ALA A 97 -22.66 -9.67 -3.45
C ALA A 97 -23.77 -10.11 -4.39
N SER A 98 -23.79 -9.58 -5.61
CA SER A 98 -24.74 -9.98 -6.64
C SER A 98 -24.07 -10.43 -7.93
N ALA A 99 -24.52 -11.58 -8.45
CA ALA A 99 -24.09 -12.09 -9.73
C ALA A 99 -25.12 -11.72 -10.80
N GLY A 100 -24.67 -11.06 -11.86
CA GLY A 100 -25.53 -10.68 -12.98
C GLY A 100 -26.16 -11.90 -13.66
N ILE A 101 -27.44 -11.80 -14.03
CA ILE A 101 -28.18 -12.88 -14.73
C ILE A 101 -27.51 -13.26 -16.06
N SER A 102 -26.81 -12.30 -16.69
CA SER A 102 -25.99 -12.52 -17.89
C SER A 102 -24.91 -13.58 -17.68
N ALA A 103 -24.37 -13.70 -16.45
CA ALA A 103 -23.39 -14.72 -16.10
C ALA A 103 -23.94 -16.14 -16.18
N LEU A 104 -25.22 -16.31 -15.83
CA LEU A 104 -25.89 -17.61 -15.87
C LEU A 104 -26.21 -18.05 -17.31
N LEU A 105 -26.46 -17.11 -18.22
CA LEU A 105 -26.88 -17.40 -19.60
C LEU A 105 -25.72 -17.45 -20.59
N GLY A 106 -24.70 -16.61 -20.41
CA GLY A 106 -23.63 -16.39 -21.39
C GLY A 106 -22.24 -16.84 -20.97
N GLY A 107 -22.08 -17.39 -19.77
CA GLY A 107 -20.77 -17.79 -19.22
C GLY A 107 -19.82 -16.63 -18.95
N ARG A 108 -20.33 -15.38 -18.88
CA ARG A 108 -19.56 -14.19 -18.55
C ARG A 108 -19.78 -13.84 -17.08
N LEU A 109 -18.81 -14.09 -16.22
CA LEU A 109 -18.91 -13.71 -14.82
C LEU A 109 -18.96 -12.17 -14.72
N ASP A 110 -20.05 -11.68 -14.13
CA ASP A 110 -20.32 -10.28 -13.80
C ASP A 110 -20.78 -10.28 -12.34
N LEU A 111 -19.88 -9.89 -11.45
CA LEU A 111 -20.08 -9.86 -10.01
C LEU A 111 -20.01 -8.40 -9.58
N THR A 112 -21.01 -7.95 -8.86
CA THR A 112 -20.96 -6.67 -8.14
C THR A 112 -21.00 -6.97 -6.65
N ALA A 113 -20.26 -6.21 -5.86
CA ALA A 113 -20.29 -6.30 -4.42
C ALA A 113 -20.20 -4.92 -3.79
N ASP A 114 -20.93 -4.75 -2.70
CA ASP A 114 -20.83 -3.63 -1.78
C ASP A 114 -20.50 -4.22 -0.41
N MET A 115 -19.62 -3.56 0.35
CA MET A 115 -19.24 -4.05 1.67
C MET A 115 -19.08 -2.91 2.67
N LYS A 116 -19.51 -3.14 3.90
CA LYS A 116 -19.20 -2.29 5.05
C LYS A 116 -18.13 -2.99 5.87
N LEU A 117 -17.01 -2.32 6.10
CA LEU A 117 -15.92 -2.87 6.89
C LEU A 117 -15.29 -1.81 7.78
N GLN A 118 -15.04 -2.19 9.03
CA GLN A 118 -14.37 -1.35 10.03
C GLN A 118 -14.93 0.08 10.13
N GLY A 119 -16.27 0.22 10.10
CA GLY A 119 -16.94 1.52 10.17
C GLY A 119 -16.96 2.35 8.88
N GLY A 120 -16.29 1.90 7.82
CA GLY A 120 -16.36 2.48 6.48
C GLY A 120 -17.17 1.64 5.50
N SER A 121 -17.23 2.09 4.24
CA SER A 121 -17.87 1.36 3.15
C SER A 121 -17.00 1.30 1.90
N ILE A 122 -17.16 0.22 1.14
CA ILE A 122 -16.66 0.05 -0.22
C ILE A 122 -17.86 -0.23 -1.11
N GLU A 123 -18.13 0.70 -2.01
CA GLU A 123 -19.26 0.66 -2.94
C GLU A 123 -18.76 0.42 -4.36
N GLY A 124 -19.53 -0.33 -5.14
CA GLY A 124 -19.29 -0.54 -6.55
C GLY A 124 -18.06 -1.40 -6.83
N LEU A 125 -17.77 -2.41 -6.00
CA LEU A 125 -16.82 -3.44 -6.37
C LEU A 125 -17.43 -4.21 -7.54
N ALA A 126 -16.87 -4.13 -8.73
CA ALA A 126 -17.30 -4.89 -9.89
C ALA A 126 -16.16 -5.75 -10.42
N TYR A 127 -16.47 -7.02 -10.66
CA TYR A 127 -15.59 -7.96 -11.32
C TYR A 127 -16.29 -8.51 -12.56
N GLN A 128 -15.75 -8.20 -13.72
CA GLN A 128 -16.33 -8.60 -15.00
C GLN A 128 -15.31 -9.36 -15.84
N THR A 129 -15.79 -10.36 -16.58
CA THR A 129 -15.00 -11.08 -17.58
C THR A 129 -15.45 -10.68 -18.97
N GLU A 130 -14.59 -9.95 -19.67
CA GLU A 130 -14.83 -9.53 -21.04
C GLU A 130 -14.01 -10.40 -22.00
N LYS A 131 -14.64 -10.88 -23.06
CA LYS A 131 -13.91 -11.55 -24.15
C LYS A 131 -13.58 -10.51 -25.20
N GLY A 132 -12.29 -10.20 -25.35
CA GLY A 132 -11.81 -9.29 -26.39
C GLY A 132 -12.03 -9.84 -27.80
N GLU A 133 -11.91 -8.97 -28.81
CA GLU A 133 -12.00 -9.34 -30.23
C GLU A 133 -10.91 -10.33 -30.64
N ASP A 134 -9.77 -10.27 -29.95
CA ASP A 134 -8.64 -11.19 -30.02
C ASP A 134 -8.92 -12.57 -29.40
N GLY A 135 -10.08 -12.74 -28.76
CA GLY A 135 -10.46 -13.94 -28.03
C GLY A 135 -9.82 -14.06 -26.64
N VAL A 136 -9.05 -13.06 -26.21
CA VAL A 136 -8.42 -13.02 -24.89
C VAL A 136 -9.46 -12.61 -23.84
N VAL A 137 -9.47 -13.30 -22.71
CA VAL A 137 -10.36 -12.95 -21.59
C VAL A 137 -9.68 -11.87 -20.75
N ARG A 138 -10.38 -10.77 -20.51
CA ARG A 138 -9.93 -9.64 -19.70
C ARG A 138 -10.77 -9.61 -18.43
N HIS A 139 -10.10 -9.41 -17.31
CA HIS A 139 -10.76 -9.25 -16.03
C HIS A 139 -10.77 -7.77 -15.70
N VAL A 140 -11.97 -7.21 -15.67
CA VAL A 140 -12.19 -5.82 -15.28
C VAL A 140 -12.45 -5.83 -13.79
N ILE A 141 -11.57 -5.19 -13.01
CA ILE A 141 -11.70 -5.03 -11.57
C ILE A 141 -11.93 -3.55 -11.31
N LYS A 142 -13.14 -3.21 -10.90
CA LYS A 142 -13.49 -1.87 -10.44
C LYS A 142 -13.80 -1.93 -8.97
N ILE A 143 -13.31 -0.95 -8.22
CA ILE A 143 -13.68 -0.66 -6.85
C ILE A 143 -14.09 0.80 -6.92
N GLY A 144 -15.40 1.03 -6.91
CA GLY A 144 -16.00 2.33 -7.18
C GLY A 144 -15.55 3.40 -6.21
N GLU A 145 -16.02 3.34 -4.98
CA GLU A 145 -15.71 4.33 -3.96
C GLU A 145 -15.48 3.64 -2.61
N MET A 146 -14.33 3.90 -2.00
CA MET A 146 -13.99 3.53 -0.63
C MET A 146 -14.15 4.79 0.22
N LYS A 147 -14.96 4.70 1.28
CA LYS A 147 -15.25 5.79 2.21
C LYS A 147 -14.87 5.36 3.61
N ASP A 148 -13.96 6.12 4.20
CA ASP A 148 -13.63 6.09 5.61
C ASP A 148 -13.42 4.68 6.21
N VAL A 149 -12.79 3.80 5.45
CA VAL A 149 -12.46 2.45 5.91
C VAL A 149 -11.32 2.54 6.92
N ALA A 150 -11.63 2.41 8.21
CA ALA A 150 -10.59 2.36 9.21
C ALA A 150 -9.68 1.16 8.95
N PHE A 151 -8.40 1.31 9.24
CA PHE A 151 -7.44 0.23 9.22
C PHE A 151 -6.40 0.45 10.31
N GLY A 152 -5.85 -0.64 10.84
CA GLY A 152 -4.83 -0.58 11.91
C GLY A 152 -5.12 -1.44 13.12
N SER A 153 -6.38 -1.83 13.36
CA SER A 153 -6.73 -2.93 14.26
C SER A 153 -6.31 -4.30 13.69
N GLU A 154 -6.11 -4.35 12.37
CA GLU A 154 -5.93 -5.58 11.61
C GLU A 154 -4.58 -5.53 10.89
N GLN A 155 -3.65 -6.42 11.24
CA GLN A 155 -2.26 -6.44 10.78
C GLN A 155 -2.09 -6.86 9.30
N LEU A 156 -3.07 -6.57 8.45
CA LEU A 156 -3.05 -6.91 7.04
C LEU A 156 -1.95 -6.14 6.33
N PHE A 157 -1.85 -4.84 6.58
CA PHE A 157 -0.80 -3.98 6.02
C PHE A 157 0.58 -4.30 6.58
N GLN A 158 0.65 -4.88 7.79
CA GLN A 158 1.90 -5.34 8.37
C GLN A 158 2.57 -6.40 7.49
N THR A 159 1.81 -7.22 6.77
CA THR A 159 2.38 -8.22 5.86
C THR A 159 3.04 -7.60 4.64
N LEU A 160 2.51 -6.46 4.17
CA LEU A 160 2.97 -5.77 2.98
C LEU A 160 4.14 -4.83 3.29
N ILE A 161 4.03 -4.07 4.38
CA ILE A 161 4.96 -2.98 4.74
C ILE A 161 5.94 -3.42 5.84
N GLY A 162 5.64 -4.51 6.55
CA GLY A 162 6.42 -4.95 7.72
C GLY A 162 6.22 -4.05 8.95
N LYS A 163 5.26 -3.12 8.91
CA LYS A 163 4.97 -2.13 9.95
C LYS A 163 3.46 -1.95 10.08
N ASP A 164 3.03 -1.64 11.30
CA ASP A 164 1.64 -1.35 11.59
C ASP A 164 1.37 0.11 11.22
N LEU A 165 0.51 0.28 10.22
CA LEU A 165 0.00 1.56 9.80
C LEU A 165 -1.47 1.62 10.23
N ILE A 166 -1.81 2.64 10.99
CA ILE A 166 -3.18 2.95 11.41
C ILE A 166 -3.66 4.16 10.62
N GLY A 167 -4.93 4.20 10.26
CA GLY A 167 -5.55 5.37 9.65
C GLY A 167 -6.92 5.04 9.07
N THR A 168 -7.41 5.95 8.24
CA THR A 168 -8.71 5.83 7.58
C THR A 168 -8.53 5.93 6.07
N LEU A 169 -8.84 4.85 5.34
CA LEU A 169 -8.64 4.72 3.90
C LEU A 169 -9.89 5.19 3.13
N SER A 170 -9.67 6.01 2.11
CA SER A 170 -10.68 6.42 1.12
C SER A 170 -10.08 6.41 -0.28
N GLY A 171 -10.91 6.38 -1.31
CA GLY A 171 -10.45 6.43 -2.71
C GLY A 171 -11.17 5.50 -3.67
N SER A 172 -10.56 5.19 -4.81
CA SER A 172 -11.12 4.34 -5.86
C SER A 172 -10.03 3.57 -6.61
N ILE A 173 -10.41 2.44 -7.20
CA ILE A 173 -9.53 1.63 -8.05
C ILE A 173 -10.30 1.23 -9.30
N ASP A 174 -9.92 1.73 -10.47
CA ASP A 174 -10.46 1.29 -11.76
C ASP A 174 -9.33 0.62 -12.54
N LEU A 175 -9.28 -0.71 -12.54
CA LEU A 175 -8.17 -1.49 -13.10
C LEU A 175 -8.66 -2.59 -14.04
N VAL A 176 -8.22 -2.54 -15.29
CA VAL A 176 -8.41 -3.60 -16.27
C VAL A 176 -7.16 -4.47 -16.30
N VAL A 177 -7.32 -5.74 -15.92
CA VAL A 177 -6.24 -6.71 -15.83
C VAL A 177 -6.44 -7.82 -16.88
N PRO A 178 -5.60 -7.91 -17.91
CA PRO A 178 -5.67 -9.00 -18.86
C PRO A 178 -5.28 -10.33 -18.20
N THR A 179 -5.92 -11.43 -18.61
CA THR A 179 -5.46 -12.77 -18.26
C THR A 179 -5.18 -13.58 -19.51
N ALA A 180 -4.28 -14.55 -19.37
CA ALA A 180 -4.02 -15.55 -20.38
C ALA A 180 -4.18 -16.96 -19.80
N PRO A 181 -4.40 -17.97 -20.65
CA PRO A 181 -4.36 -19.36 -20.22
C PRO A 181 -2.99 -19.68 -19.58
N GLY A 182 -2.98 -19.99 -18.29
CA GLY A 182 -1.79 -20.44 -17.59
C GLY A 182 -1.44 -21.89 -17.91
N PRO A 183 -0.29 -22.40 -17.42
CA PRO A 183 0.23 -23.74 -17.74
C PRO A 183 -0.74 -24.90 -17.44
N ASN A 184 -1.66 -24.68 -16.50
CA ASN A 184 -2.64 -25.67 -16.04
C ASN A 184 -4.06 -25.37 -16.52
N GLY A 185 -4.22 -24.54 -17.56
CA GLY A 185 -5.53 -24.05 -18.01
C GLY A 185 -6.22 -23.08 -17.04
N ARG A 186 -5.57 -22.74 -15.92
CA ARG A 186 -6.03 -21.70 -14.99
C ARG A 186 -5.68 -20.33 -15.55
N PRO A 187 -6.58 -19.34 -15.48
CA PRO A 187 -6.24 -17.98 -15.90
C PRO A 187 -5.04 -17.48 -15.09
N ALA A 188 -4.00 -17.05 -15.80
CA ALA A 188 -2.83 -16.40 -15.24
C ALA A 188 -2.95 -14.90 -15.49
N VAL A 189 -2.78 -14.12 -14.42
CA VAL A 189 -2.75 -12.64 -14.50
C VAL A 189 -1.56 -12.21 -15.34
N GLN A 190 -1.84 -11.44 -16.39
CA GLN A 190 -0.82 -10.75 -17.17
C GLN A 190 -0.79 -9.30 -16.70
N PHE A 191 0.39 -8.88 -16.25
CA PHE A 191 0.61 -7.48 -15.88
C PHE A 191 0.93 -6.61 -17.10
N ASP A 192 1.27 -7.24 -18.22
CA ASP A 192 1.41 -6.57 -19.50
C ASP A 192 0.02 -6.25 -20.09
N GLY A 193 -0.19 -5.02 -20.53
CA GLY A 193 -1.46 -4.53 -21.04
C GLY A 193 -2.46 -4.15 -19.95
N MET A 194 -2.03 -4.08 -18.69
CA MET A 194 -2.84 -3.54 -17.61
C MET A 194 -3.09 -2.03 -17.83
N VAL A 195 -4.32 -1.59 -17.64
CA VAL A 195 -4.73 -0.18 -17.81
C VAL A 195 -5.64 0.20 -16.67
N GLY A 196 -5.46 1.40 -16.09
CA GLY A 196 -6.34 1.86 -15.02
C GLY A 196 -5.78 3.00 -14.19
N THR A 197 -6.53 3.38 -13.16
CA THR A 197 -6.16 4.36 -12.15
C THR A 197 -6.41 3.80 -10.75
N VAL A 198 -5.56 4.21 -9.81
CA VAL A 198 -5.66 3.89 -8.38
C VAL A 198 -5.49 5.19 -7.64
N ASP A 199 -6.55 5.69 -7.01
CA ASP A 199 -6.54 6.92 -6.24
C ASP A 199 -6.87 6.58 -4.80
N LEU A 200 -5.89 6.70 -3.90
CA LEU A 200 -6.01 6.33 -2.50
C LEU A 200 -5.62 7.51 -1.62
N VAL A 201 -6.39 7.74 -0.57
CA VAL A 201 -6.13 8.72 0.47
C VAL A 201 -6.24 8.01 1.81
N ILE A 202 -5.21 8.11 2.62
CA ILE A 202 -5.24 7.69 4.02
C ILE A 202 -5.21 8.94 4.87
N ARG A 203 -6.19 9.11 5.74
CA ARG A 203 -6.22 10.16 6.76
C ARG A 203 -5.81 9.62 8.12
N ASP A 204 -5.38 10.53 8.99
CA ASP A 204 -4.96 10.25 10.37
C ASP A 204 -3.95 9.09 10.44
N ALA A 205 -3.06 9.06 9.46
CA ALA A 205 -2.10 7.99 9.27
C ALA A 205 -1.06 8.02 10.39
N VAL A 206 -0.94 6.92 11.14
CA VAL A 206 0.07 6.76 12.18
C VAL A 206 0.86 5.48 11.93
N LEU A 207 2.16 5.62 11.78
CA LEU A 207 3.08 4.49 11.70
C LEU A 207 3.50 4.08 13.11
N GLN A 208 3.02 2.93 13.56
CA GLN A 208 3.47 2.34 14.81
C GLN A 208 4.85 1.72 14.64
N THR A 209 5.81 2.20 15.42
CA THR A 209 7.19 1.71 15.38
C THR A 209 7.51 0.93 16.63
N TRP A 210 7.95 -0.32 16.47
CA TRP A 210 8.29 -1.16 17.62
C TRP A 210 9.79 -1.12 17.90
N PHE A 211 10.60 -1.72 17.02
CA PHE A 211 12.05 -1.78 17.18
C PHE A 211 12.75 -1.84 15.81
N TYR A 212 13.97 -1.33 15.74
CA TYR A 212 14.84 -1.45 14.58
C TYR A 212 16.20 -1.99 15.02
N ASP A 213 16.64 -3.07 14.38
CA ASP A 213 18.00 -3.56 14.50
C ASP A 213 18.92 -2.71 13.63
N THR A 214 19.82 -1.98 14.28
CA THR A 214 20.90 -1.27 13.58
C THR A 214 22.24 -1.87 13.99
N PRO A 215 23.31 -1.64 13.22
CA PRO A 215 24.65 -2.02 13.64
C PRO A 215 25.07 -1.43 14.99
N ALA A 216 24.44 -0.32 15.40
CA ALA A 216 24.64 0.33 16.69
C ALA A 216 23.79 -0.27 17.83
N GLY A 217 22.99 -1.30 17.55
CA GLY A 217 22.07 -1.94 18.48
C GLY A 217 20.60 -1.72 18.09
N ARG A 218 19.71 -2.32 18.89
CA ARG A 218 18.27 -2.24 18.70
C ARG A 218 17.75 -0.90 19.23
N MET A 219 17.20 -0.07 18.35
CA MET A 219 16.61 1.22 18.67
C MET A 219 15.08 1.12 18.72
N LYS A 220 14.48 1.71 19.76
CA LYS A 220 13.03 1.93 19.84
C LYS A 220 12.75 3.36 19.38
N PHE A 221 11.76 3.54 18.52
CA PHE A 221 11.27 4.87 18.13
C PHE A 221 9.84 5.06 18.65
N THR A 222 9.40 6.31 18.73
CA THR A 222 7.98 6.60 18.96
C THR A 222 7.19 6.40 17.68
N ASN A 223 5.88 6.16 17.84
CA ASN A 223 4.93 6.27 16.73
C ASN A 223 5.15 7.58 15.98
N MET A 224 5.06 7.49 14.66
CA MET A 224 5.26 8.60 13.73
C MET A 224 3.91 8.97 13.11
N ASP A 225 3.52 10.21 13.30
CA ASP A 225 2.35 10.82 12.69
C ASP A 225 2.66 11.18 11.23
N LEU A 226 2.04 10.44 10.32
CA LEU A 226 2.13 10.63 8.88
C LEU A 226 1.03 11.58 8.35
N GLY A 227 0.03 11.92 9.17
CA GLY A 227 -1.11 12.76 8.82
C GLY A 227 -1.90 12.23 7.63
N GLU A 228 -1.81 12.92 6.50
CA GLU A 228 -2.49 12.50 5.27
C GLU A 228 -1.50 11.88 4.28
N ILE A 229 -1.80 10.67 3.79
CA ILE A 229 -1.07 10.01 2.70
C ILE A 229 -1.96 10.02 1.46
N VAL A 230 -1.51 10.67 0.40
CA VAL A 230 -2.18 10.70 -0.91
C VAL A 230 -1.37 9.88 -1.90
N LEU A 231 -2.02 8.98 -2.62
CA LEU A 231 -1.40 8.15 -3.65
C LEU A 231 -2.33 8.08 -4.88
N SER A 232 -1.87 8.62 -6.01
CA SER A 232 -2.52 8.46 -7.31
C SER A 232 -1.58 7.74 -8.26
N LEU A 233 -1.99 6.57 -8.74
CA LEU A 233 -1.28 5.78 -9.73
C LEU A 233 -2.06 5.74 -11.03
N LYS A 234 -1.36 5.91 -12.14
CA LYS A 234 -1.87 5.64 -13.48
C LYS A 234 -1.14 4.45 -14.07
N VAL A 235 -1.88 3.43 -14.49
CA VAL A 235 -1.33 2.27 -15.18
C VAL A 235 -1.74 2.35 -16.64
N ASP A 236 -0.78 2.39 -17.55
CA ASP A 236 -1.05 2.37 -18.99
C ASP A 236 0.22 1.96 -19.76
N LYS A 237 0.11 1.85 -21.08
CA LYS A 237 1.27 1.75 -21.96
C LYS A 237 2.10 3.04 -21.88
N ALA A 238 3.42 2.90 -21.99
CA ALA A 238 4.36 4.02 -21.90
C ALA A 238 4.05 5.19 -22.86
N VAL A 239 3.45 4.91 -24.01
CA VAL A 239 3.06 5.92 -25.01
C VAL A 239 1.83 6.74 -24.63
N ASN A 240 1.00 6.25 -23.71
CA ASN A 240 -0.25 6.86 -23.27
C ASN A 240 -0.08 7.69 -21.98
N ILE A 241 1.13 7.71 -21.41
CA ILE A 241 1.46 8.49 -20.23
C ILE A 241 2.33 9.67 -20.67
N GLU A 242 1.80 10.89 -20.51
CA GLU A 242 2.44 12.13 -20.98
C GLU A 242 3.90 12.27 -20.53
N ALA A 243 4.19 11.88 -19.28
CA ALA A 243 5.55 11.92 -18.71
C ALA A 243 6.55 11.01 -19.45
N PHE A 244 6.07 9.95 -20.11
CA PHE A 244 6.91 8.93 -20.77
C PHE A 244 6.74 8.88 -22.29
N GLU A 245 5.72 9.52 -22.87
CA GLU A 245 5.40 9.46 -24.30
C GLU A 245 6.62 9.76 -25.20
N LYS A 246 7.34 10.86 -24.92
CA LYS A 246 8.50 11.28 -25.71
C LYS A 246 9.67 10.30 -25.61
N SER A 247 9.90 9.73 -24.43
CA SER A 247 11.02 8.79 -24.21
C SER A 247 10.68 7.40 -24.77
N ALA A 248 9.43 6.96 -24.66
CA ALA A 248 8.92 5.71 -25.21
C ALA A 248 9.03 5.70 -26.75
N ARG A 249 8.58 6.76 -27.43
CA ARG A 249 8.68 6.88 -28.89
C ARG A 249 10.12 6.84 -29.40
N ARG A 250 11.05 7.50 -28.69
CA ARG A 250 12.48 7.50 -29.07
C ARG A 250 13.15 6.14 -28.90
N ARG A 251 12.74 5.37 -27.88
CA ARG A 251 13.29 4.03 -27.59
C ARG A 251 12.60 2.92 -28.40
N GLY A 252 11.49 3.19 -29.06
CA GLY A 252 10.63 2.15 -29.67
C GLY A 252 9.94 1.28 -28.63
N ALA A 253 9.84 1.74 -27.38
CA ALA A 253 9.31 1.00 -26.24
C ALA A 253 7.80 1.23 -26.09
N THR A 254 7.03 0.96 -27.15
CA THR A 254 5.60 1.33 -27.21
C THR A 254 4.69 0.36 -26.46
N GLU A 255 5.17 -0.84 -26.17
CA GLU A 255 4.41 -1.92 -25.54
C GLU A 255 4.72 -2.08 -24.04
N GLU A 256 5.70 -1.34 -23.50
CA GLU A 256 5.99 -1.39 -22.07
C GLU A 256 4.78 -0.88 -21.26
N THR A 257 4.33 -1.68 -20.30
CA THR A 257 3.31 -1.26 -19.33
C THR A 257 4.00 -0.50 -18.21
N ILE A 258 3.50 0.69 -17.89
CA ILE A 258 4.05 1.58 -16.87
C ILE A 258 3.01 1.78 -15.76
N ILE A 259 3.42 1.53 -14.52
CA ILE A 259 2.73 2.00 -13.31
C ILE A 259 3.38 3.33 -12.95
N HIS A 260 2.74 4.43 -13.30
CA HIS A 260 3.20 5.80 -13.07
C HIS A 260 2.62 6.35 -11.77
N PHE A 261 3.47 6.94 -10.93
CA PHE A 261 3.04 7.68 -9.75
C PHE A 261 2.65 9.09 -10.18
N ALA A 262 1.37 9.31 -10.45
CA ALA A 262 0.83 10.59 -10.88
C ALA A 262 0.90 11.61 -9.73
N GLU A 263 0.52 11.17 -8.53
CA GLU A 263 0.68 11.91 -7.28
C GLU A 263 1.10 10.95 -6.17
N GLY A 264 1.93 11.42 -5.25
CA GLY A 264 2.32 10.66 -4.09
C GLY A 264 2.85 11.62 -3.05
N SER A 265 2.15 11.78 -1.93
CA SER A 265 2.61 12.64 -0.85
C SER A 265 2.20 12.12 0.52
N VAL A 266 2.99 12.48 1.52
CA VAL A 266 2.70 12.29 2.95
C VAL A 266 2.83 13.65 3.60
N LYS A 267 1.81 14.08 4.33
CA LYS A 267 1.78 15.37 5.03
C LYS A 267 1.36 15.14 6.48
N GLY A 268 2.35 14.90 7.33
CA GLY A 268 2.16 14.67 8.77
C GLY A 268 2.82 15.73 9.64
N GLU A 269 2.54 15.68 10.94
CA GLU A 269 3.21 16.51 11.94
C GLU A 269 4.69 16.11 12.10
N ASP A 270 5.00 14.83 11.93
CA ASP A 270 6.36 14.30 12.13
C ASP A 270 7.18 14.20 10.84
N ILE A 271 6.51 14.01 9.70
CA ILE A 271 7.18 13.70 8.43
C ILE A 271 6.40 14.27 7.24
N GLU A 272 7.15 14.68 6.23
CA GLU A 272 6.64 15.01 4.92
C GLU A 272 7.39 14.19 3.86
N VAL A 273 6.64 13.61 2.92
CA VAL A 273 7.21 12.86 1.79
C VAL A 273 6.55 13.34 0.50
N GLU A 274 7.31 13.43 -0.57
CA GLU A 274 6.80 13.70 -1.91
C GLU A 274 7.45 12.73 -2.90
N VAL A 275 6.65 12.18 -3.81
CA VAL A 275 7.10 11.28 -4.89
C VAL A 275 7.37 12.11 -6.13
N ALA A 276 8.54 11.91 -6.76
CA ALA A 276 8.88 12.65 -7.97
C ALA A 276 7.97 12.24 -9.14
N LYS A 277 7.55 13.21 -9.95
CA LYS A 277 6.62 13.00 -11.08
C LYS A 277 7.10 12.01 -12.15
N ASN A 278 8.39 11.72 -12.21
CA ASN A 278 8.99 10.75 -13.14
C ASN A 278 9.18 9.36 -12.51
N SER A 279 8.63 9.13 -11.31
CA SER A 279 8.69 7.84 -10.63
C SER A 279 7.74 6.84 -11.31
N ALA A 280 8.25 5.64 -11.58
CA ALA A 280 7.48 4.61 -12.25
C ALA A 280 8.02 3.20 -12.01
N ILE A 281 7.15 2.21 -12.22
CA ILE A 281 7.51 0.80 -12.37
C ILE A 281 7.23 0.41 -13.82
N THR A 282 8.24 -0.10 -14.51
CA THR A 282 8.14 -0.53 -15.92
C THR A 282 8.12 -2.05 -16.01
N ILE A 283 7.11 -2.57 -16.69
CA ILE A 283 6.89 -4.01 -16.90
C ILE A 283 7.02 -4.27 -18.39
N GLN A 284 7.98 -5.12 -18.76
CA GLN A 284 8.15 -5.55 -20.14
C GLN A 284 7.15 -6.67 -20.49
N PRO A 285 6.75 -6.80 -21.77
CA PRO A 285 5.88 -7.90 -22.21
C PRO A 285 6.40 -9.28 -21.78
N GLY A 286 5.52 -10.09 -21.21
CA GLY A 286 5.84 -11.43 -20.71
C GLY A 286 6.69 -11.48 -19.43
N GLN A 287 7.08 -10.33 -18.88
CA GLN A 287 7.87 -10.24 -17.66
C GLN A 287 7.00 -10.42 -16.42
N SER A 288 7.53 -11.09 -15.39
CA SER A 288 6.85 -11.15 -14.09
C SER A 288 6.98 -9.84 -13.33
N LEU A 289 6.01 -9.52 -12.47
CA LEU A 289 6.04 -8.31 -11.65
C LEU A 289 7.32 -8.18 -10.79
N LYS A 290 7.89 -9.31 -10.34
CA LYS A 290 9.15 -9.33 -9.57
C LYS A 290 10.37 -8.84 -10.35
N GLU A 291 10.35 -8.96 -11.67
CA GLU A 291 11.46 -8.56 -12.52
C GLU A 291 11.29 -7.14 -13.07
N ALA A 292 10.09 -6.56 -12.91
CA ALA A 292 9.77 -5.21 -13.33
C ALA A 292 10.82 -4.20 -12.86
N ALA A 293 11.19 -3.26 -13.73
CA ALA A 293 12.16 -2.25 -13.42
C ALA A 293 11.52 -1.16 -12.56
N VAL A 294 12.06 -0.90 -11.37
CA VAL A 294 11.61 0.15 -10.47
C VAL A 294 12.53 1.35 -10.62
N ASN A 295 11.94 2.53 -10.74
CA ASN A 295 12.64 3.80 -10.64
C ASN A 295 11.75 4.81 -9.91
N ILE A 296 11.86 4.87 -8.58
CA ILE A 296 11.07 5.75 -7.73
C ILE A 296 12.03 6.69 -7.00
N HIS A 297 11.75 7.99 -7.05
CA HIS A 297 12.51 8.99 -6.33
C HIS A 297 11.60 9.69 -5.34
N LEU A 298 11.98 9.68 -4.07
CA LEU A 298 11.24 10.33 -2.99
C LEU A 298 12.04 11.51 -2.46
N ALA A 299 11.38 12.59 -2.07
CA ALA A 299 11.94 13.60 -1.18
C ALA A 299 11.33 13.41 0.21
N VAL A 300 12.17 13.30 1.23
CA VAL A 300 11.74 13.02 2.61
C VAL A 300 12.27 14.11 3.53
N ARG A 301 11.38 14.66 4.35
CA ARG A 301 11.70 15.55 5.46
C ARG A 301 11.13 14.97 6.74
N ILE A 302 11.98 14.73 7.72
CA ILE A 302 11.55 14.44 9.09
C ILE A 302 11.60 15.76 9.86
N LYS A 303 10.47 16.18 10.45
CA LYS A 303 10.34 17.43 11.17
C LYS A 303 11.01 17.35 12.54
N ASP A 304 11.47 18.50 13.05
CA ASP A 304 12.13 18.57 14.36
C ASP A 304 11.22 18.10 15.51
N ALA A 305 9.91 18.33 15.38
CA ALA A 305 8.89 17.85 16.31
C ALA A 305 9.04 16.34 16.62
N TYR A 306 9.30 15.51 15.60
CA TYR A 306 9.49 14.08 15.78
C TYR A 306 10.73 13.73 16.61
N PHE A 307 11.85 14.43 16.39
CA PHE A 307 13.08 14.19 17.13
C PHE A 307 12.97 14.61 18.59
N ASP A 308 12.20 15.66 18.84
CA ASP A 308 12.04 16.26 20.16
C ASP A 308 10.92 15.60 20.99
N LYS A 309 10.16 14.65 20.42
CA LYS A 309 9.13 13.87 21.12
C LYS A 309 9.66 13.24 22.41
N VAL A 310 8.99 13.59 23.50
CA VAL A 310 9.29 13.13 24.85
C VAL A 310 8.29 12.04 25.24
N VAL A 311 8.78 10.88 25.64
CA VAL A 311 7.96 9.74 26.07
C VAL A 311 8.41 9.28 27.45
N GLU A 312 7.45 9.01 28.31
CA GLU A 312 7.69 8.43 29.63
C GLU A 312 8.28 7.02 29.49
N ASP A 313 9.34 6.72 30.25
CA ASP A 313 9.99 5.41 30.25
C ASP A 313 9.03 4.38 30.85
N PRO A 314 8.59 3.34 30.09
CA PRO A 314 7.68 2.33 30.62
C PRO A 314 8.26 1.56 31.81
N LYS A 315 9.58 1.59 32.01
CA LYS A 315 10.23 0.94 33.16
C LYS A 315 10.31 1.84 34.40
N ASN A 316 10.24 3.16 34.23
CA ASN A 316 10.45 4.15 35.29
C ASN A 316 9.44 5.29 35.13
N PRO A 317 8.19 5.13 35.62
CA PRO A 317 7.20 6.20 35.58
C PRO A 317 7.74 7.46 36.28
N GLY A 318 7.60 8.61 35.63
CA GLY A 318 8.18 9.91 36.02
C GLY A 318 9.51 10.25 35.34
N LYS A 319 10.18 9.30 34.68
CA LYS A 319 11.37 9.59 33.87
C LYS A 319 10.98 9.75 32.41
N THR A 320 11.25 10.91 31.85
CA THR A 320 11.06 11.16 30.43
C THR A 320 12.29 10.80 29.60
N THR A 321 12.07 10.30 28.39
CA THR A 321 13.12 9.95 27.43
C THR A 321 12.78 10.51 26.05
N GLN A 322 13.82 10.79 25.25
CA GLN A 322 13.68 11.22 23.86
C GLN A 322 14.24 10.13 22.94
N PRO A 323 13.47 9.07 22.66
CA PRO A 323 13.97 7.90 21.94
C PRO A 323 14.42 8.23 20.51
N ASN A 324 13.82 9.24 19.89
CA ASN A 324 14.10 9.62 18.51
C ASN A 324 15.35 10.48 18.34
N LYS A 325 15.95 10.99 19.43
CA LYS A 325 17.15 11.83 19.39
C LYS A 325 18.33 11.15 18.69
N ASN A 326 18.44 9.83 18.84
CA ASN A 326 19.48 9.05 18.17
C ASN A 326 19.31 9.02 16.65
N LEU A 327 18.08 9.07 16.14
CA LEU A 327 17.83 9.13 14.70
C LEU A 327 18.41 10.42 14.08
N ARG A 328 18.29 11.54 14.79
CA ARG A 328 18.91 12.82 14.40
C ARG A 328 20.43 12.68 14.24
N MET A 329 21.08 11.96 15.16
CA MET A 329 22.52 11.68 15.07
C MET A 329 22.85 10.83 13.84
N VAL A 330 22.06 9.77 13.58
CA VAL A 330 22.23 8.90 12.40
C VAL A 330 22.06 9.67 11.09
N MET A 331 21.07 10.57 11.00
CA MET A 331 20.85 11.40 9.82
C MET A 331 21.99 12.39 9.56
N ASN A 332 22.66 12.85 10.62
CA ASN A 332 23.84 13.70 10.54
C ASN A 332 25.15 12.93 10.24
N GLN A 333 25.09 11.60 10.20
CA GLN A 333 26.22 10.75 9.83
C GLN A 333 26.21 10.42 8.32
N ARG A 334 27.36 9.97 7.80
CA ARG A 334 27.42 9.37 6.47
C ARG A 334 26.67 8.03 6.48
N PRO A 335 25.89 7.71 5.43
CA PRO A 335 25.89 8.32 4.10
C PRO A 335 24.86 9.44 3.87
N ILE A 336 24.06 9.85 4.86
CA ILE A 336 22.93 10.77 4.66
C ILE A 336 23.38 12.24 4.63
N GLN A 337 24.33 12.62 5.50
CA GLN A 337 24.82 14.00 5.61
C GLN A 337 25.15 14.70 4.26
N PRO A 338 25.85 14.07 3.28
CA PRO A 338 26.20 14.74 2.02
C PRO A 338 25.02 14.98 1.06
N VAL A 339 23.86 14.36 1.33
CA VAL A 339 22.67 14.44 0.48
C VAL A 339 21.52 15.20 1.13
N LEU A 340 21.69 15.60 2.39
CA LEU A 340 20.73 16.40 3.15
C LEU A 340 20.85 17.87 2.71
N GLU A 341 19.78 18.42 2.14
CA GLU A 341 19.67 19.82 1.72
C GLU A 341 18.47 20.45 2.43
N ASN A 342 18.69 21.43 3.31
CA ASN A 342 17.64 22.10 4.10
C ASN A 342 16.74 21.13 4.89
N GLY A 343 17.33 20.09 5.48
CA GLY A 343 16.61 19.05 6.23
C GLY A 343 15.82 18.06 5.35
N VAL A 344 15.89 18.19 4.02
CA VAL A 344 15.30 17.27 3.06
C VAL A 344 16.38 16.38 2.47
N PHE A 345 16.15 15.08 2.37
CA PHE A 345 17.02 14.17 1.62
C PHE A 345 16.19 13.38 0.60
N GLY A 346 16.85 12.96 -0.47
CA GLY A 346 16.26 12.11 -1.49
C GLY A 346 16.44 10.63 -1.16
N LEU A 347 15.46 9.81 -1.53
CA LEU A 347 15.58 8.35 -1.58
C LEU A 347 15.32 7.86 -2.99
N GLY A 348 16.36 7.33 -3.63
CA GLY A 348 16.26 6.66 -4.92
C GLY A 348 16.05 5.17 -4.73
N ILE A 349 14.93 4.65 -5.20
CA ILE A 349 14.58 3.23 -5.22
C ILE A 349 14.67 2.75 -6.67
N THR A 350 15.72 2.00 -6.98
CA THR A 350 16.03 1.58 -8.35
C THR A 350 16.28 0.08 -8.45
N GLY A 351 16.18 -0.51 -9.65
CA GLY A 351 16.53 -1.91 -9.89
C GLY A 351 15.31 -2.75 -10.25
N ARG A 352 15.23 -3.98 -9.75
CA ARG A 352 14.08 -4.87 -9.98
C ARG A 352 13.14 -4.82 -8.79
N LEU A 353 11.83 -4.94 -9.00
CA LEU A 353 10.86 -4.88 -7.90
C LEU A 353 11.06 -5.97 -6.85
N GLY A 354 11.52 -7.16 -7.26
CA GLY A 354 11.85 -8.25 -6.35
C GLY A 354 13.21 -8.11 -5.65
N SER A 355 14.05 -7.14 -6.04
CA SER A 355 15.31 -6.82 -5.38
C SER A 355 15.65 -5.33 -5.53
N PRO A 356 14.83 -4.44 -4.94
CA PRO A 356 15.00 -3.01 -5.10
C PRO A 356 16.25 -2.55 -4.36
N ARG A 357 16.96 -1.61 -4.94
CA ARG A 357 18.12 -0.94 -4.33
C ARG A 357 17.69 0.43 -3.88
N VAL A 358 17.66 0.61 -2.56
CA VAL A 358 17.39 1.90 -1.92
C VAL A 358 18.71 2.60 -1.67
N ARG A 359 18.84 3.85 -2.11
CA ARG A 359 20.02 4.68 -1.86
C ARG A 359 19.62 6.09 -1.45
N PRO A 360 20.25 6.65 -0.41
CA PRO A 360 20.12 8.07 -0.12
C PRO A 360 20.82 8.86 -1.23
N GLU A 361 20.14 9.88 -1.74
CA GLU A 361 20.62 10.77 -2.80
C GLU A 361 20.11 12.19 -2.57
N ARG A 362 20.57 13.15 -3.35
CA ARG A 362 20.03 14.51 -3.27
C ARG A 362 18.61 14.53 -3.81
N SER A 363 17.72 15.30 -3.18
CA SER A 363 16.34 15.43 -3.66
C SER A 363 16.33 15.91 -5.12
N VAL A 364 15.64 15.16 -5.98
CA VAL A 364 15.38 15.56 -7.37
C VAL A 364 14.17 16.51 -7.45
N ILE A 365 13.34 16.52 -6.42
CA ILE A 365 12.13 17.34 -6.30
C ILE A 365 12.53 18.73 -5.83
N ARG A 366 12.32 19.74 -6.70
CA ARG A 366 12.71 21.14 -6.45
C ARG A 366 11.56 22.03 -5.93
N THR A 367 10.34 21.52 -5.98
CA THR A 367 9.10 22.24 -5.69
C THR A 367 8.37 21.57 -4.53
N GLY A 368 7.59 22.32 -3.73
CA GLY A 368 6.80 21.75 -2.64
C GLY A 368 7.55 21.76 -1.31
N LEU A 369 8.24 20.67 -0.99
CA LEU A 369 8.90 20.49 0.31
C LEU A 369 9.93 21.58 0.65
N THR A 370 10.78 21.99 -0.30
CA THR A 370 11.91 22.89 0.01
C THR A 370 11.53 24.34 0.31
N GLY A 371 10.23 24.68 0.37
CA GLY A 371 9.75 25.94 0.93
C GLY A 371 10.40 27.17 0.31
N GLY A 372 10.10 27.46 -0.97
CA GLY A 372 10.38 28.78 -1.56
C GLY A 372 11.86 29.12 -1.83
N SER A 373 12.17 29.39 -3.10
CA SER A 373 13.40 30.05 -3.56
C SER A 373 14.73 29.36 -3.22
N ALA A 374 14.91 28.13 -3.70
CA ALA A 374 16.24 27.71 -4.16
C ALA A 374 16.50 28.22 -5.59
N ARG A 375 16.25 29.52 -5.86
CA ARG A 375 17.06 30.21 -6.87
C ARG A 375 18.46 30.16 -6.27
N ARG A 376 19.32 29.29 -6.81
CA ARG A 376 20.76 29.50 -6.65
C ARG A 376 20.99 30.96 -7.02
N PRO A 377 21.54 31.81 -6.15
CA PRO A 377 22.06 33.09 -6.61
C PRO A 377 22.96 32.72 -7.78
N ASN A 378 22.65 33.23 -8.97
CA ASN A 378 23.65 33.27 -10.01
C ASN A 378 24.78 34.08 -9.39
N LEU A 379 25.81 33.38 -8.89
CA LEU A 379 27.14 33.94 -8.76
C LEU A 379 27.67 34.08 -10.20
N ASP A 380 27.01 34.93 -10.98
CA ASP A 380 27.68 35.61 -12.08
C ASP A 380 28.47 36.72 -11.39
N VAL A 381 29.74 36.40 -11.25
CA VAL A 381 30.82 37.30 -10.92
C VAL A 381 30.84 38.42 -11.96
N GLY A 382 30.62 39.64 -11.48
CA GLY A 382 31.44 40.81 -11.82
C GLY A 382 31.41 41.31 -13.25
N GLY A 383 30.84 42.49 -13.42
CA GLY A 383 31.09 43.36 -14.57
C GLY A 383 30.47 44.72 -14.32
N ASP A 384 31.23 45.57 -13.63
CA ASP A 384 30.95 46.98 -13.37
C ASP A 384 30.43 47.70 -14.62
N GLU A 385 29.29 48.38 -14.49
CA GLU A 385 28.90 49.47 -15.36
C GLU A 385 29.80 50.67 -15.03
N ALA A 386 30.86 50.83 -15.82
CA ALA A 386 31.57 52.08 -15.97
C ALA A 386 31.75 52.37 -17.46
N ASP A 387 31.47 53.62 -17.80
CA ASP A 387 31.47 54.23 -19.12
C ASP A 387 32.73 53.94 -19.95
N GLU A 388 32.58 53.74 -21.26
CA GLU A 388 33.27 54.49 -22.33
C GLU A 388 33.11 53.83 -23.72
N GLU A 389 32.58 54.65 -24.63
CA GLU A 389 33.01 54.90 -26.02
C GLU A 389 33.47 53.75 -26.95
N ASP A 390 32.70 53.67 -28.04
CA ASP A 390 33.16 53.63 -29.44
C ASP A 390 34.39 52.76 -29.76
N SER A 391 34.14 51.50 -30.16
CA SER A 391 35.13 50.69 -30.86
C SER A 391 34.47 49.72 -31.85
N ALA A 392 34.99 49.78 -33.08
CA ALA A 392 34.62 49.11 -34.32
C ALA A 392 34.41 47.57 -34.24
N PRO A 393 33.71 46.98 -35.24
CA PRO A 393 33.39 45.55 -35.24
C PRO A 393 34.64 44.68 -35.39
N VAL A 394 34.90 43.85 -34.39
CA VAL A 394 35.93 42.80 -34.44
C VAL A 394 35.43 41.65 -35.30
N VAL A 395 36.10 41.46 -36.44
CA VAL A 395 36.00 40.30 -37.33
C VAL A 395 36.40 39.05 -36.55
N THR A 396 35.44 38.15 -36.32
CA THR A 396 35.70 36.81 -35.78
C THR A 396 36.28 35.92 -36.88
N THR A 397 37.58 35.67 -36.82
CA THR A 397 38.25 34.65 -37.64
C THR A 397 37.77 33.24 -37.27
N PRO A 398 37.57 32.33 -38.25
CA PRO A 398 37.18 30.96 -37.97
C PRO A 398 38.31 30.19 -37.27
N ARG A 399 37.96 29.53 -36.17
CA ARG A 399 38.86 28.64 -35.42
C ARG A 399 39.24 27.44 -36.30
N PRO A 400 40.54 27.08 -36.42
CA PRO A 400 40.96 25.95 -37.24
C PRO A 400 40.51 24.62 -36.63
N ASN A 401 39.93 23.79 -37.49
CA ASN A 401 39.52 22.42 -37.24
C ASN A 401 40.77 21.57 -36.94
N PRO A 402 40.86 20.85 -35.80
CA PRO A 402 41.97 19.93 -35.55
C PRO A 402 41.84 18.71 -36.45
N THR A 403 42.55 18.74 -37.57
CA THR A 403 42.86 17.62 -38.43
C THR A 403 43.60 16.52 -37.67
N GLY A 404 43.11 15.29 -37.80
CA GLY A 404 43.95 14.12 -38.06
C GLY A 404 44.74 13.55 -36.89
N ARG A 405 44.07 12.93 -35.91
CA ARG A 405 44.70 11.86 -35.13
C ARG A 405 44.48 10.52 -35.85
N LEU A 406 45.50 10.10 -36.58
CA LEU A 406 45.63 8.78 -37.20
C LEU A 406 45.36 7.71 -36.14
N ARG A 407 44.28 6.94 -36.32
CA ARG A 407 44.02 5.71 -35.58
C ARG A 407 45.10 4.69 -35.96
N ALA A 408 45.94 4.33 -34.99
CA ALA A 408 46.76 3.14 -35.06
C ALA A 408 45.85 1.93 -35.30
N GLY A 409 46.13 1.19 -36.37
CA GLY A 409 45.38 0.01 -36.76
C GLY A 409 45.43 -1.07 -35.69
N SER A 410 44.27 -1.54 -35.26
CA SER A 410 44.15 -2.78 -34.50
C SER A 410 44.41 -3.95 -35.44
N VAL A 411 45.65 -4.43 -35.42
CA VAL A 411 46.05 -5.69 -36.04
C VAL A 411 45.20 -6.80 -35.43
N ARG A 412 44.33 -7.41 -36.24
CA ARG A 412 43.66 -8.68 -35.93
C ARG A 412 44.72 -9.76 -35.77
N PRO A 413 44.80 -10.47 -34.63
CA PRO A 413 45.64 -11.65 -34.54
C PRO A 413 45.05 -12.74 -35.44
N THR A 414 45.79 -13.12 -36.47
CA THR A 414 45.55 -14.32 -37.26
C THR A 414 45.74 -15.54 -36.37
N LEU A 415 44.67 -16.32 -36.21
CA LEU A 415 44.66 -17.63 -35.58
C LEU A 415 45.57 -18.57 -36.37
N HIS A 416 46.68 -19.00 -35.76
CA HIS A 416 47.48 -20.13 -36.24
C HIS A 416 46.75 -21.45 -35.87
N PRO A 417 46.38 -22.30 -36.84
CA PRO A 417 45.91 -23.65 -36.57
C PRO A 417 47.13 -24.58 -36.57
N ASN A 418 47.70 -24.85 -35.40
CA ASN A 418 48.57 -26.00 -35.06
C ASN A 418 49.58 -25.63 -33.96
N ALA A 419 49.10 -25.50 -32.72
CA ALA A 419 49.96 -25.62 -31.55
C ALA A 419 49.60 -26.93 -30.82
N PRO A 420 50.58 -27.81 -30.51
CA PRO A 420 50.34 -29.05 -29.79
C PRO A 420 49.84 -28.76 -28.37
N ARG A 421 48.78 -29.47 -27.99
CA ARG A 421 48.06 -29.35 -26.72
C ARG A 421 48.96 -29.86 -25.58
N PRO A 422 49.18 -29.12 -24.49
CA PRO A 422 49.88 -29.65 -23.32
C PRO A 422 49.03 -30.72 -22.66
N GLU A 423 49.58 -31.93 -22.48
CA GLU A 423 48.97 -32.99 -21.70
C GLU A 423 48.98 -32.59 -20.21
N LEU A 424 47.85 -32.10 -19.72
CA LEU A 424 47.58 -31.95 -18.30
C LEU A 424 47.22 -33.34 -17.73
N GLY A 425 48.27 -34.08 -17.35
CA GLY A 425 48.17 -35.26 -16.49
C GLY A 425 47.83 -34.82 -15.06
N GLY A 426 46.55 -34.58 -14.79
CA GLY A 426 46.02 -34.39 -13.45
C GLY A 426 44.84 -35.33 -13.25
N THR A 427 45.00 -36.30 -12.35
CA THR A 427 43.90 -37.16 -11.90
C THR A 427 42.75 -36.30 -11.37
N PRO A 428 41.50 -36.54 -11.80
CA PRO A 428 40.36 -35.76 -11.36
C PRO A 428 40.18 -35.89 -9.84
N PRO A 429 39.87 -34.79 -9.13
CA PRO A 429 39.57 -34.85 -7.71
C PRO A 429 38.33 -35.74 -7.47
N PRO A 430 38.27 -36.47 -6.34
CA PRO A 430 37.15 -37.35 -6.02
C PRO A 430 35.85 -36.55 -5.98
N ILE A 431 34.83 -37.11 -6.64
CA ILE A 431 33.47 -36.56 -6.68
C ILE A 431 32.96 -36.45 -5.24
N PRO A 432 32.54 -35.27 -4.77
CA PRO A 432 31.96 -35.12 -3.44
C PRO A 432 30.72 -36.01 -3.34
N THR A 433 30.69 -36.88 -2.34
CA THR A 433 29.53 -37.71 -2.03
C THR A 433 28.32 -36.81 -1.75
N PRO A 434 27.14 -37.12 -2.30
CA PRO A 434 25.94 -36.35 -2.01
C PRO A 434 25.65 -36.40 -0.50
N PRO A 435 25.19 -35.29 0.09
CA PRO A 435 24.81 -35.27 1.50
C PRO A 435 23.72 -36.32 1.75
N PRO A 436 23.71 -36.96 2.92
CA PRO A 436 22.69 -37.94 3.27
C PRO A 436 21.31 -37.30 3.15
N THR A 437 20.41 -37.95 2.41
CA THR A 437 19.01 -37.55 2.28
C THR A 437 18.40 -37.48 3.69
N TYR A 438 18.05 -36.28 4.12
CA TYR A 438 17.31 -36.06 5.36
C TYR A 438 15.95 -36.74 5.24
N VAL A 439 15.77 -37.83 5.97
CA VAL A 439 14.47 -38.45 6.17
C VAL A 439 13.86 -37.78 7.39
N PRO A 440 12.82 -36.93 7.24
CA PRO A 440 12.16 -36.35 8.40
C PRO A 440 11.62 -37.46 9.30
N PRO A 441 11.77 -37.34 10.63
CA PRO A 441 11.19 -38.32 11.55
C PRO A 441 9.68 -38.39 11.33
N LYS A 442 9.14 -39.62 11.30
CA LYS A 442 7.69 -39.85 11.22
C LYS A 442 7.01 -39.08 12.37
N PRO A 443 5.92 -38.35 12.10
CA PRO A 443 5.14 -37.68 13.13
C PRO A 443 4.75 -38.70 14.20
N VAL A 444 5.23 -38.51 15.43
CA VAL A 444 4.74 -39.24 16.58
C VAL A 444 3.36 -38.69 16.85
N ILE A 445 2.33 -39.44 16.49
CA ILE A 445 0.94 -39.13 16.85
C ILE A 445 0.84 -39.37 18.35
N THR A 446 0.92 -38.29 19.13
CA THR A 446 0.59 -38.34 20.56
C THR A 446 -0.91 -38.61 20.67
N PRO A 447 -1.35 -39.65 21.39
CA PRO A 447 -2.78 -39.88 21.61
C PRO A 447 -3.40 -38.66 22.32
N PRO A 448 -4.66 -38.33 22.00
CA PRO A 448 -5.35 -37.20 22.63
C PRO A 448 -5.35 -37.37 24.15
N ASN A 449 -5.04 -36.28 24.86
CA ASN A 449 -5.11 -36.25 26.31
C ASN A 449 -6.51 -36.69 26.77
N PRO A 450 -6.61 -37.58 27.78
CA PRO A 450 -7.90 -37.97 28.33
C PRO A 450 -8.64 -36.73 28.86
N PRO A 451 -9.98 -36.73 28.81
CA PRO A 451 -10.79 -35.61 29.29
C PRO A 451 -10.46 -35.32 30.76
N VAL A 452 -10.06 -34.09 31.02
CA VAL A 452 -9.85 -33.57 32.38
C VAL A 452 -11.18 -33.71 33.12
N LYS A 453 -11.20 -34.57 34.16
CA LYS A 453 -12.34 -34.66 35.08
C LYS A 453 -12.59 -33.27 35.66
N ALA A 454 -13.81 -32.77 35.48
CA ALA A 454 -14.27 -31.55 36.13
C ALA A 454 -14.00 -31.66 37.63
N MET A 455 -13.17 -30.74 38.15
CA MET A 455 -12.99 -30.59 39.59
C MET A 455 -14.31 -30.08 40.18
N PRO A 456 -14.71 -30.55 41.36
CA PRO A 456 -15.90 -30.05 42.03
C PRO A 456 -15.72 -28.57 42.36
N VAL A 457 -16.72 -27.78 42.02
CA VAL A 457 -16.88 -26.37 42.42
C VAL A 457 -16.92 -26.34 43.95
N VAL A 458 -15.88 -25.78 44.55
CA VAL A 458 -15.85 -25.45 45.98
C VAL A 458 -16.62 -24.15 46.14
N GLU A 459 -17.75 -24.21 46.84
CA GLU A 459 -18.49 -23.02 47.27
C GLU A 459 -17.60 -22.17 48.18
N PRO A 460 -17.43 -20.86 47.92
CA PRO A 460 -16.71 -19.99 48.83
C PRO A 460 -17.54 -19.78 50.09
N GLY A 461 -17.02 -20.29 51.21
CA GLY A 461 -17.51 -20.01 52.55
C GLY A 461 -17.46 -18.51 52.83
N GLY A 462 -18.53 -17.99 53.39
CA GLY A 462 -18.64 -16.61 53.83
C GLY A 462 -17.70 -16.34 55.01
N ASP A 463 -16.79 -15.40 54.81
CA ASP A 463 -16.16 -14.67 55.90
C ASP A 463 -16.98 -13.40 56.14
N GLU A 464 -17.54 -13.32 57.35
CA GLU A 464 -18.15 -12.13 57.92
C GLU A 464 -17.08 -11.03 58.03
N VAL A 465 -17.23 -9.96 57.24
CA VAL A 465 -16.43 -8.74 57.40
C VAL A 465 -17.21 -7.81 58.31
N GLU A 466 -16.63 -7.54 59.49
CA GLU A 466 -17.09 -6.52 60.44
C GLU A 466 -17.19 -5.15 59.75
N GLU A 467 -18.37 -4.53 59.84
CA GLU A 467 -18.62 -3.15 59.42
C GLU A 467 -17.90 -2.18 60.37
N GLU A 468 -16.88 -1.48 59.88
CA GLU A 468 -16.38 -0.26 60.53
C GLU A 468 -17.35 0.93 60.28
N PRO A 469 -17.57 1.80 61.28
CA PRO A 469 -18.50 2.91 61.19
C PRO A 469 -17.96 4.05 60.31
N GLY A 470 -18.86 4.60 59.49
CA GLY A 470 -18.60 5.60 58.45
C GLY A 470 -17.89 6.87 58.92
N VAL A 471 -16.96 7.31 58.07
CA VAL A 471 -16.35 8.64 58.11
C VAL A 471 -17.12 9.55 57.13
N ASP A 472 -17.61 10.64 57.70
CA ASP A 472 -18.38 11.72 57.09
C ASP A 472 -17.54 12.49 56.02
N PRO A 473 -18.00 12.63 54.76
CA PRO A 473 -17.32 13.45 53.77
C PRO A 473 -17.64 14.93 54.00
N GLY A 474 -16.66 15.65 54.54
CA GLY A 474 -16.70 17.09 54.72
C GLY A 474 -16.89 17.87 53.41
N GLU A 475 -17.71 18.91 53.53
CA GLU A 475 -18.02 19.93 52.52
C GLU A 475 -16.75 20.63 51.98
N PRO A 476 -16.63 20.82 50.66
CA PRO A 476 -15.82 21.91 50.12
C PRO A 476 -16.69 23.16 49.97
N GLY A 477 -16.65 24.03 50.98
CA GLY A 477 -17.02 25.43 50.85
C GLY A 477 -15.92 26.19 50.10
N GLY A 478 -16.26 26.77 48.96
CA GLY A 478 -15.38 27.65 48.18
C GLY A 478 -16.22 28.63 47.36
N GLU A 479 -16.18 29.89 47.75
CA GLU A 479 -16.93 31.04 47.23
C GLU A 479 -16.63 31.32 45.74
N PRO A 480 -17.61 31.77 44.94
CA PRO A 480 -17.31 32.46 43.68
C PRO A 480 -17.06 33.95 43.96
N GLY A 481 -15.80 34.35 43.85
CA GLY A 481 -15.38 35.74 43.80
C GLY A 481 -15.96 36.44 42.58
N VAL A 482 -16.57 37.59 42.85
CA VAL A 482 -17.07 38.58 41.90
C VAL A 482 -15.88 39.42 41.44
N ASP A 483 -15.60 39.44 40.13
CA ASP A 483 -14.87 40.54 39.50
C ASP A 483 -15.73 41.10 38.35
N PRO A 484 -16.09 42.39 38.39
CA PRO A 484 -16.76 43.09 37.32
C PRO A 484 -15.73 43.85 36.49
N ASP A 485 -15.53 43.52 35.22
CA ASP A 485 -15.09 44.50 34.23
C ASP A 485 -15.50 44.02 32.84
N GLY A 486 -16.47 44.73 32.29
CA GLY A 486 -16.94 44.55 30.92
C GLY A 486 -15.96 45.21 29.96
N GLU A 487 -15.42 44.43 29.03
CA GLU A 487 -14.81 44.95 27.82
C GLU A 487 -15.67 44.57 26.63
N VAL A 488 -16.23 45.61 26.03
CA VAL A 488 -17.04 45.59 24.80
C VAL A 488 -16.10 45.36 23.64
N VAL A 489 -16.13 44.18 23.04
CA VAL A 489 -15.49 43.93 21.74
C VAL A 489 -16.46 44.39 20.63
N PRO A 490 -16.06 45.31 19.74
CA PRO A 490 -16.91 45.76 18.64
C PRO A 490 -17.06 44.68 17.57
N GLY A 491 -18.29 44.50 17.11
CA GLY A 491 -18.66 43.56 16.07
C GLY A 491 -17.95 43.83 14.74
N GLU A 492 -17.51 42.75 14.11
CA GLU A 492 -17.04 42.76 12.73
C GLU A 492 -18.20 43.04 11.77
N PRO A 493 -18.03 43.94 10.79
CA PRO A 493 -19.05 44.24 9.80
C PRO A 493 -19.16 43.10 8.80
N GLY A 494 -20.42 42.72 8.52
CA GLY A 494 -20.78 41.76 7.49
C GLY A 494 -20.18 42.14 6.14
N THR A 495 -19.63 41.14 5.47
CA THR A 495 -19.24 41.24 4.07
C THR A 495 -20.46 40.92 3.22
N ASP A 496 -20.79 41.94 2.44
CA ASP A 496 -21.87 42.03 1.47
C ASP A 496 -21.81 40.92 0.41
N GLU A 497 -23.01 40.50 0.01
CA GLU A 497 -23.29 39.72 -1.18
C GLU A 497 -22.87 40.51 -2.44
N GLY A 498 -22.31 39.83 -3.44
CA GLY A 498 -22.17 40.43 -4.77
C GLY A 498 -21.14 39.74 -5.66
N GLY A 499 -21.61 38.88 -6.56
CA GLY A 499 -20.76 38.28 -7.59
C GLY A 499 -21.53 37.39 -8.56
N ASP A 500 -22.40 38.00 -9.36
CA ASP A 500 -22.87 37.45 -10.64
C ASP A 500 -21.66 37.08 -11.51
N GLU A 501 -21.50 35.81 -11.87
CA GLU A 501 -20.69 35.41 -13.02
C GLU A 501 -21.57 34.79 -14.11
N ALA A 502 -21.67 35.55 -15.19
CA ALA A 502 -22.32 35.19 -16.43
C ALA A 502 -21.53 34.09 -17.16
N ILE A 503 -22.27 33.10 -17.65
CA ILE A 503 -21.86 32.10 -18.62
C ILE A 503 -21.84 32.75 -20.01
N PRO A 504 -20.76 32.66 -20.81
CA PRO A 504 -20.86 32.83 -22.25
C PRO A 504 -20.97 31.46 -22.95
N GLU A 505 -21.82 31.46 -23.99
CA GLU A 505 -22.16 30.36 -24.90
C GLU A 505 -20.99 29.73 -25.65
#